data_AF-X1HRF2-F1
#
_entry.id   AF-X1HRF2-F1
#
_cell.length_a   1.000
_cell.length_b   1.000
_cell.length_c   1.000
_cell.angle_alpha   90.00
_cell.angle_beta   90.00
_cell.angle_gamma   90.00
#
_symmetry.space_group_name_H-M   'P 1'
#
loop_
_entity.id
_entity.type
_entity.pdbx_description
1 polymer ?
#
loop_
_entity_poly.entity_id
_entity_poly.type
_entity_poly.pdbx_seq_one_letter_code
_entity_poly.pdbx_strand_id
1 'polypeptide(L)' 'DMINWAFVTGGAGDIGSAICQTLARDGFGIVCVDLDEE' A
#
# COMPACT_ATOMS: atom_id res chain seq x y z
N ASP A 1 18.65 4.44 9.70
CA ASP A 1 17.23 4.78 9.86
C ASP A 1 16.36 3.55 9.81
N MET A 2 15.35 3.46 10.67
CA MET A 2 14.35 2.40 10.61
C MET A 2 13.29 2.76 9.58
N ILE A 3 12.89 1.78 8.76
CA ILE A 3 11.81 1.93 7.80
C ILE A 3 10.48 1.76 8.53
N ASN A 4 9.56 2.70 8.35
CA ASN A 4 8.17 2.54 8.80
C ASN A 4 7.44 1.64 7.80
N TRP A 5 6.60 0.74 8.32
CA TRP A 5 5.85 -0.22 7.51
C TRP A 5 4.37 0.07 7.52
N ALA A 6 3.72 -0.15 6.38
CA ALA A 6 2.27 -0.07 6.22
C ALA A 6 1.71 -1.35 5.58
N PHE A 7 0.60 -1.85 6.14
CA PHE A 7 -0.17 -2.95 5.60
C PHE A 7 -1.48 -2.40 5.04
N VAL A 8 -1.66 -2.48 3.72
CA VAL A 8 -2.82 -1.90 3.02
C VAL A 8 -3.65 -3.03 2.42
N THR A 9 -4.88 -3.17 2.90
CA THR A 9 -5.89 -4.10 2.36
C THR A 9 -6.77 -3.38 1.33
N GLY A 10 -7.14 -4.05 0.24
CA GLY A 10 -7.81 -3.42 -0.91
C GLY A 10 -6.87 -2.48 -1.65
N GLY A 11 -5.56 -2.76 -1.59
CA GLY A 11 -4.51 -1.83 -2.02
C GLY A 11 -4.27 -1.75 -3.53
N ALA A 12 -4.90 -2.62 -4.33
CA ALA A 12 -4.77 -2.64 -5.78
C ALA A 12 -5.89 -1.86 -6.50
N GLY A 13 -7.04 -1.67 -5.86
CA GLY A 13 -8.14 -0.82 -6.37
C GLY A 13 -7.90 0.69 -6.19
N ASP A 14 -8.81 1.52 -6.72
CA ASP A 14 -8.74 2.99 -6.80
C ASP A 14 -8.03 3.68 -5.61
N ILE A 15 -8.73 3.84 -4.49
CA ILE A 15 -8.22 4.58 -3.33
C ILE A 15 -7.04 3.84 -2.68
N GLY A 16 -7.09 2.51 -2.61
CA GLY A 16 -6.01 1.72 -2.04
C GLY A 16 -4.69 1.92 -2.76
N SER A 17 -4.72 1.98 -4.10
CA SER A 17 -3.54 2.22 -4.92
C SER A 17 -2.98 3.64 -4.71
N ALA A 18 -3.84 4.65 -4.57
CA ALA A 18 -3.43 6.02 -4.27
C ALA A 18 -2.78 6.14 -2.88
N ILE A 19 -3.30 5.41 -1.90
CA ILE A 19 -2.72 5.32 -0.54
C ILE A 19 -1.34 4.67 -0.60
N CYS A 20 -1.21 3.51 -1.26
CA CYS A 20 0.07 2.82 -1.44
C CYS A 20 1.11 3.73 -2.11
N GLN A 21 0.74 4.44 -3.17
CA GLN A 21 1.64 5.37 -3.87
C GLN A 21 2.09 6.53 -2.98
N THR A 22 1.21 7.07 -2.14
CA THR A 22 1.53 8.16 -1.22
C THR A 22 2.51 7.69 -0.15
N LEU A 23 2.22 6.57 0.52
CA LEU A 23 3.10 6.00 1.54
C LEU A 23 4.48 5.62 0.99
N ALA A 24 4.54 5.16 -0.26
CA ALA A 24 5.80 4.80 -0.89
C ALA A 24 6.68 6.05 -1.13
N ARG A 25 6.05 7.16 -1.54
CA ARG A 25 6.73 8.46 -1.70
C ARG A 25 7.24 9.00 -0.36
N ASP A 26 6.55 8.70 0.73
CA ASP A 26 6.94 9.07 2.10
C ASP A 26 8.00 8.12 2.70
N GLY A 27 8.47 7.13 1.94
CA GLY A 27 9.58 6.24 2.32
C GLY A 27 9.18 5.01 3.12
N PHE A 28 7.90 4.63 3.13
CA PHE A 28 7.44 3.43 3.81
C PHE A 28 7.77 2.16 3.02
N GLY A 29 8.04 1.07 3.75
CA GLY A 29 7.89 -0.29 3.23
C GLY A 29 6.41 -0.68 3.23
N ILE A 30 5.90 -1.21 2.12
CA ILE A 30 4.47 -1.46 1.98
C ILE A 30 4.22 -2.92 1.66
N VAL A 31 3.26 -3.51 2.38
CA VAL A 31 2.62 -4.77 2.01
C VAL A 31 1.22 -4.43 1.52
N CYS A 32 1.02 -4.57 0.21
CA CYS A 32 -0.25 -4.36 -0.46
C CYS A 32 -0.94 -5.71 -0.64
N VAL A 33 -2.17 -5.84 -0.13
CA VAL A 33 -2.99 -7.04 -0.25
C VAL A 33 -4.32 -6.66 -0.86
N ASP A 34 -4.73 -7.42 -1.87
CA ASP A 34 -6.07 -7.32 -2.45
C ASP A 34 -6.62 -8.71 -2.72
N LEU A 35 -7.92 -8.80 -2.89
CA LEU A 35 -8.55 -10.01 -3.39
C LEU A 35 -8.55 -9.93 -4.91
N ASP A 36 -8.15 -11.01 -5.58
CA ASP A 36 -8.44 -11.15 -7.00
C ASP A 36 -9.96 -11.35 -7.14
N GLU A 37 -10.64 -10.47 -7.87
CA GLU A 37 -11.98 -10.75 -8.39
C GLU A 37 -11.80 -11.66 -9.61
N GLU A 38 -12.35 -12.89 -9.57
CA GLU A 38 -12.46 -13.78 -10.73
C GLU A 38 -13.26 -13.15 -11.89
#